data_AF-W9UYZ4-F1
#
_entry.id   AF-W9UYZ4-F1
#
_cell.length_a   1.000
_cell.length_b   1.000
_cell.length_c   1.000
_cell.angle_alpha   90.00
_cell.angle_beta   90.00
_cell.angle_gamma   90.00
#
_symmetry.space_group_name_H-M   'P 1'
#
loop_
_entity.id
_entity.type
_entity.pdbx_description
1 polymer ?
#
loop_
_entity_poly.entity_id
_entity_poly.type
_entity_poly.pdbx_seq_one_letter_code
_entity_poly.pdbx_strand_id
1 'polypeptide(L)' 'MAALIQSGLDLTPMITHHFPVDEFQKGFDVMRSGLSGKVILEW' A
#
# COMPACT_ATOMS: atom_id res chain seq x y z
N MET A 1 -0.18 18.88 3.29
CA MET A 1 -1.06 17.74 2.97
C MET A 1 -1.28 16.77 4.15
N ALA A 2 -0.50 16.84 5.24
CA ALA A 2 -0.75 16.05 6.46
C ALA A 2 -1.99 16.48 7.26
N ALA A 3 -2.49 17.70 7.05
CA ALA A 3 -3.62 18.26 7.79
C ALA A 3 -4.93 17.44 7.65
N LEU A 4 -5.18 16.82 6.49
CA LEU A 4 -6.36 15.99 6.26
C LEU A 4 -6.30 14.66 7.01
N ILE A 5 -5.12 14.05 7.07
CA ILE A 5 -4.88 12.81 7.83
C ILE A 5 -5.02 13.11 9.33
N GLN A 6 -4.47 14.23 9.78
CA GLN A 6 -4.59 14.69 11.17
C GLN A 6 -6.04 15.08 11.53
N SER A 7 -6.85 15.52 10.57
CA SER A 7 -8.28 15.78 10.76
C SER A 7 -9.16 14.53 10.72
N GLY A 8 -8.58 13.33 10.67
CA GLY A 8 -9.30 12.06 10.77
C GLY A 8 -9.66 11.39 9.43
N LEU A 9 -9.07 11.82 8.31
CA LEU A 9 -9.19 11.08 7.06
C LEU A 9 -8.46 9.74 7.19
N ASP A 10 -9.23 8.65 7.23
CA ASP A 10 -8.69 7.29 7.24
C ASP A 10 -8.25 6.87 5.83
N LEU A 11 -6.95 6.64 5.65
CA LEU A 11 -6.34 6.15 4.41
C LEU A 11 -6.10 4.65 4.41
N THR A 12 -6.37 3.96 5.51
CA THR A 12 -6.20 2.50 5.65
C THR A 12 -6.87 1.72 4.51
N PRO A 13 -8.11 2.06 4.05
CA PRO A 13 -8.78 1.30 3.00
C PRO A 13 -8.09 1.35 1.63
N MET A 14 -7.19 2.30 1.40
CA MET A 14 -6.45 2.40 0.13
C MET A 14 -5.29 1.40 0.06
N ILE A 15 -4.81 0.92 1.21
CA ILE A 15 -3.74 -0.06 1.28
C ILE A 15 -4.35 -1.44 1.21
N THR A 16 -4.05 -2.17 0.14
CA THR A 16 -4.67 -3.47 -0.11
C THR A 16 -3.72 -4.64 0.15
N HIS A 17 -2.41 -4.41 0.12
CA HIS A 17 -1.41 -5.46 0.36
C HIS A 17 -0.20 -4.92 1.14
N HIS A 18 0.31 -5.78 2.02
CA HIS A 18 1.58 -5.61 2.73
C HIS A 18 2.47 -6.81 2.40
N PHE A 19 3.72 -6.54 2.05
CA PHE A 19 4.73 -7.57 1.85
C PHE A 19 6.01 -7.15 2.59
N PRO A 20 6.77 -8.10 3.14
CA PRO A 20 8.13 -7.82 3.57
C PRO A 20 9.01 -7.47 2.36
N VAL A 21 10.06 -6.67 2.56
CA VAL A 21 10.89 -6.10 1.48
C VAL A 21 11.63 -7.16 0.67
N ASP A 22 11.93 -8.32 1.27
CA ASP A 22 12.48 -9.50 0.60
C ASP A 22 11.51 -10.09 -0.44
N GLU A 23 10.19 -9.90 -0.28
CA GLU A 23 9.15 -10.27 -1.24
C GLU A 23 8.83 -9.16 -2.26
N PHE A 24 9.74 -8.20 -2.51
CA PHE A 24 9.48 -7.07 -3.41
C PHE A 24 8.91 -7.49 -4.77
N GLN A 25 9.45 -8.57 -5.37
CA GLN A 25 9.02 -9.05 -6.70
C GLN A 25 7.52 -9.37 -6.72
N LYS A 26 7.03 -10.07 -5.71
CA LYS A 26 5.61 -10.42 -5.56
C LYS A 26 4.75 -9.16 -5.39
N GLY A 27 5.24 -8.18 -4.64
CA GLY A 27 4.59 -6.88 -4.49
C GLY A 27 4.42 -6.15 -5.83
N PHE A 28 5.46 -6.15 -6.67
CA PHE A 28 5.40 -5.55 -8.00
C PHE A 28 4.51 -6.34 -8.97
N ASP A 29 4.49 -7.67 -8.91
CA ASP A 29 3.63 -8.49 -9.75
C ASP A 29 2.14 -8.24 -9.45
N VAL A 30 1.79 -8.13 -8.16
CA VAL A 30 0.44 -7.74 -7.72
C VAL A 30 0.08 -6.36 -8.23
N MET A 31 0.98 -5.38 -8.14
CA MET A 31 0.76 -4.03 -8.67
C MET A 31 0.50 -4.04 -10.19
N ARG A 32 1.22 -4.88 -10.94
CA ARG A 32 1.05 -5.01 -12.40
C ARG A 32 -0.23 -5.74 -12.81
N SER A 33 -0.81 -6.56 -11.94
CA SER A 33 -2.05 -7.27 -12.22
C SER A 33 -3.27 -6.35 -12.39
N GLY A 34 -3.19 -5.11 -11.89
CA GLY A 34 -4.32 -4.18 -11.82
C GLY A 34 -5.33 -4.50 -10.71
N LEU A 35 -5.13 -5.59 -9.96
CA LEU A 35 -5.97 -6.02 -8.83
C LEU A 35 -5.41 -5.54 -7.49
N SER A 36 -4.93 -4.29 -7.43
CA SER A 36 -4.36 -3.70 -6.22
C SER A 36 -4.72 -2.22 -6.12
N GLY A 37 -4.95 -1.73 -4.89
CA GLY A 37 -5.05 -0.30 -4.61
C GLY A 37 -3.66 0.27 -4.38
N LYS A 38 -3.12 0.05 -3.17
CA LYS A 38 -1.76 0.42 -2.78
C LYS A 38 -1.06 -0.76 -2.12
N VAL A 39 0.16 -1.03 -2.54
CA VAL A 39 1.04 -2.08 -1.99
C VAL A 39 2.13 -1.41 -1.15
N ILE A 40 2.36 -1.89 0.06
CA ILE A 40 3.42 -1.43 0.96
C ILE A 40 4.47 -2.53 1.10
N LEU A 41 5.75 -2.15 0.98
CA LEU A 41 6.89 -3.01 1.33
C LEU A 41 7.42 -2.60 2.71
N GLU A 42 7.42 -3.55 3.65
CA GLU A 42 7.91 -3.37 5.02
C GLU A 42 9.38 -3.79 5.12
N TRP A 43 10.19 -2.92 5.74
CA TRP A 43 11.65 -3.06 5.83
C TRP A 43 12.09 -3.75 7.12
#